data_AF-A0A2T9VAR2-F1
#
_entry.id   AF-A0A2T9VAR2-F1
#
_cell.length_a   1.000
_cell.length_b   1.000
_cell.length_c   1.000
_cell.angle_alpha   90.00
_cell.angle_beta   90.00
_cell.angle_gamma   90.00
#
_symmetry.space_group_name_H-M   'P 1'
#
loop_
_entity.id
_entity.type
_entity.pdbx_description
1 polymer ?
#
loop_
_entity_poly.entity_id
_entity_poly.type
_entity_poly.pdbx_seq_one_letter_code
_entity_poly.pdbx_strand_id
1 'polypeptide(L)'
;MGKRRGAHPVHGLPPLAEANPEMTFLEKAEIAKLLDSVEGDDLLVALLGVSTGGRWTEIATLKPSQIVNCRVTFLKTKNGKKRTVPISAELEKLIKEKASGKLFKVDYEKFCKILRMVKPDIPPNQATHILRHTFASHFMMNGGNIIALQQILGHASIQQTMVYAHLSPDYLQNAVALNPLAGGVSV
;
A
#
# COMPACT_ATOMS: atom_id res chain seq x y z
N MET A 1 -27.65 25.34 -46.83
CA MET A 1 -26.57 24.33 -46.92
C MET A 1 -26.60 23.46 -45.66
N GLY A 2 -26.97 22.18 -45.82
CA GLY A 2 -27.24 21.25 -44.72
C GLY A 2 -25.99 20.65 -44.04
N LYS A 3 -26.13 20.42 -42.72
CA LYS A 3 -25.18 19.79 -41.79
C LYS A 3 -24.66 18.43 -42.29
N ARG A 4 -23.34 18.24 -42.35
CA ARG A 4 -22.73 16.90 -42.38
C ARG A 4 -22.86 16.28 -40.98
N ARG A 5 -23.78 15.31 -40.84
CA ARG A 5 -23.77 14.34 -39.73
C ARG A 5 -22.88 13.18 -40.15
N GLY A 6 -21.62 13.18 -39.74
CA GLY A 6 -20.82 11.96 -39.72
C GLY A 6 -21.21 11.18 -38.46
N ALA A 7 -21.97 10.10 -38.61
CA ALA A 7 -22.17 9.18 -37.51
C ALA A 7 -20.80 8.55 -37.16
N HIS A 8 -20.31 8.78 -35.94
CA HIS A 8 -19.14 8.08 -35.44
C HIS A 8 -19.48 6.58 -35.31
N PRO A 9 -18.77 5.67 -35.99
CA PRO A 9 -19.12 4.24 -36.09
C PRO A 9 -18.89 3.44 -34.79
N VAL A 10 -18.52 4.11 -33.70
CA VAL A 10 -18.17 3.51 -32.40
C VAL A 10 -19.23 3.73 -31.32
N HIS A 11 -20.38 4.34 -31.65
CA HIS A 11 -21.50 4.44 -30.71
C HIS A 11 -22.15 3.06 -30.50
N GLY A 12 -21.84 2.40 -29.39
CA GLY A 12 -22.49 1.15 -28.97
C GLY A 12 -21.53 0.00 -28.67
N LEU A 13 -20.23 0.15 -28.93
CA LEU A 13 -19.24 -0.79 -28.42
C LEU A 13 -19.03 -0.54 -26.93
N PRO A 14 -19.01 -1.59 -26.08
CA PRO A 14 -18.52 -1.43 -24.72
C PRO A 14 -17.11 -0.82 -24.79
N PRO A 15 -16.75 0.09 -23.86
CA PRO A 15 -15.39 0.60 -23.77
C PRO A 15 -14.43 -0.59 -23.80
N LEU A 16 -13.39 -0.51 -24.64
CA LEU A 16 -12.31 -1.49 -24.58
C LEU A 16 -11.89 -1.57 -23.11
N ALA A 17 -11.81 -2.79 -22.58
CA ALA A 17 -11.34 -3.00 -21.21
C ALA A 17 -9.94 -2.38 -21.15
N GLU A 18 -9.84 -1.20 -20.53
CA GLU A 18 -8.55 -0.59 -20.27
C GLU A 18 -7.78 -1.63 -19.44
N ALA A 19 -6.63 -2.07 -19.95
CA ALA A 19 -5.71 -2.86 -19.17
C ALA A 19 -5.49 -2.07 -17.88
N ASN A 20 -5.85 -2.67 -16.73
CA ASN A 20 -5.66 -2.05 -15.43
C ASN A 20 -4.22 -1.52 -15.41
N PRO A 21 -3.99 -0.21 -15.23
CA PRO A 21 -2.64 0.32 -15.23
C PRO A 21 -1.86 -0.49 -14.20
N GLU A 22 -0.76 -1.12 -14.64
CA GLU A 22 0.10 -1.89 -13.74
C GLU A 22 0.37 -1.03 -12.50
N MET A 23 -0.05 -1.51 -11.33
CA MET A 23 0.11 -0.72 -10.10
C MET A 23 1.59 -0.54 -9.85
N THR A 24 2.03 0.72 -9.79
CA THR A 24 3.43 1.03 -9.52
C THR A 24 3.70 0.86 -8.03
N PHE A 25 4.79 0.19 -7.68
CA PHE A 25 5.31 0.09 -6.31
C PHE A 25 6.84 0.17 -6.32
N LEU A 26 7.46 0.35 -5.15
CA LEU A 26 8.92 0.45 -5.02
C LEU A 26 9.55 -0.93 -4.85
N GLU A 27 10.61 -1.21 -5.61
CA GLU A 27 11.48 -2.37 -5.41
C GLU A 27 12.38 -2.22 -4.18
N LYS A 28 12.94 -3.31 -3.66
CA LYS A 28 13.79 -3.27 -2.44
C LYS A 28 14.93 -2.25 -2.52
N ALA A 29 15.58 -2.15 -3.69
CA ALA A 29 16.64 -1.18 -3.91
C ALA A 29 16.12 0.27 -3.95
N GLU A 30 14.91 0.49 -4.48
CA GLU A 30 14.26 1.80 -4.51
C GLU A 30 13.78 2.21 -3.11
N ILE A 31 13.30 1.26 -2.30
CA ILE A 31 12.96 1.49 -0.89
C ILE A 31 14.20 1.97 -0.13
N ALA A 32 15.33 1.27 -0.27
CA ALA A 32 16.57 1.67 0.39
C ALA A 32 16.99 3.09 -0.02
N LYS A 33 17.03 3.37 -1.33
CA LYS A 33 17.34 4.71 -1.86
C LYS A 33 16.40 5.79 -1.33
N LEU A 34 15.09 5.51 -1.24
CA LEU A 34 14.12 6.44 -0.69
C LEU A 34 14.45 6.76 0.77
N LEU A 35 14.66 5.74 1.60
CA LEU A 35 14.96 5.90 3.02
C LEU A 35 16.28 6.66 3.25
N ASP A 36 17.28 6.47 2.38
CA ASP A 36 18.55 7.21 2.43
C ASP A 36 18.42 8.67 1.96
N SER A 37 17.38 8.99 1.19
CA SER A 37 17.14 10.33 0.61
C SER A 37 16.25 11.23 1.47
N VAL A 38 15.67 10.71 2.56
CA VAL A 38 14.78 11.45 3.46
C VAL A 38 15.31 11.43 4.88
N GLU A 39 14.99 12.46 5.65
CA GLU A 39 15.44 12.63 7.04
C GLU A 39 14.31 13.16 7.93
N GLY A 40 14.53 13.15 9.24
CA GLY A 40 13.56 13.66 10.23
C GLY A 40 12.19 13.00 10.10
N ASP A 41 11.12 13.80 10.14
CA ASP A 41 9.76 13.30 10.07
C ASP A 41 9.43 12.65 8.70
N ASP A 42 10.05 13.11 7.60
CA ASP A 42 9.85 12.51 6.27
C ASP A 42 10.31 11.04 6.26
N LEU A 43 11.42 10.73 6.93
CA LEU A 43 11.92 9.36 7.13
C LEU A 43 10.97 8.53 7.97
N LEU A 44 10.48 9.06 9.08
CA LEU A 44 9.56 8.34 9.97
C LEU A 44 8.24 8.00 9.26
N VAL A 45 7.73 8.94 8.46
CA VAL A 45 6.52 8.72 7.63
C VAL A 45 6.78 7.68 6.55
N ALA A 46 7.95 7.70 5.89
CA ALA A 46 8.32 6.70 4.90
C ALA A 46 8.39 5.30 5.51
N LEU A 47 9.07 5.16 6.66
CA LEU A 47 9.18 3.90 7.42
C LEU A 47 7.81 3.35 7.83
N LEU A 48 6.94 4.21 8.39
CA LEU A 48 5.57 3.81 8.71
C LEU A 48 4.78 3.39 7.48
N GLY A 49 4.92 4.12 6.37
CA GLY A 49 4.25 3.83 5.11
C GLY A 49 4.55 2.42 4.59
N VAL A 50 5.84 2.10 4.49
CA VAL A 50 6.30 0.78 4.02
C VAL A 50 6.09 -0.33 5.06
N SER A 51 5.87 0.01 6.34
CA SER A 51 5.64 -0.98 7.41
C SER A 51 4.15 -1.31 7.62
N THR A 52 3.24 -0.37 7.32
CA THR A 52 1.81 -0.54 7.68
C THR A 52 0.83 -0.45 6.50
N GLY A 53 1.28 0.00 5.33
CA GLY A 53 0.39 0.27 4.19
C GLY A 53 -0.62 1.40 4.45
N GLY A 54 -0.29 2.32 5.36
CA GLY A 54 -1.10 3.50 5.63
C GLY A 54 -1.12 4.44 4.43
N ARG A 55 -2.23 5.16 4.22
CA ARG A 55 -2.23 6.26 3.23
C ARG A 55 -1.35 7.39 3.75
N TRP A 56 -0.68 8.13 2.86
CA TRP A 56 0.17 9.26 3.26
C TRP A 56 -0.53 10.20 4.25
N THR A 57 -1.75 10.64 3.91
CA THR A 57 -2.52 11.58 4.73
C THR A 57 -2.93 11.00 6.08
N GLU A 58 -3.21 9.68 6.14
CA GLU A 58 -3.52 8.99 7.39
C GLU A 58 -2.30 8.97 8.31
N ILE A 59 -1.11 8.74 7.77
CA ILE A 59 0.16 8.67 8.52
C ILE A 59 0.60 10.07 8.96
N ALA A 60 0.63 11.03 8.02
CA ALA A 60 1.07 12.39 8.27
C ALA A 60 0.22 13.14 9.32
N THR A 61 -1.00 12.67 9.59
CA THR A 61 -1.92 13.25 10.60
C THR A 61 -2.08 12.39 11.85
N LEU A 62 -1.27 11.34 12.02
CA LEU A 62 -1.26 10.52 13.23
C LEU A 62 -0.91 11.36 14.47
N LYS A 63 -1.50 10.97 15.60
CA LYS A 63 -1.18 11.51 16.92
C LYS A 63 -0.35 10.51 17.74
N PRO A 64 0.45 10.97 18.73
CA PRO A 64 1.21 10.06 19.59
C PRO A 64 0.33 9.01 20.29
N SER A 65 -0.90 9.37 20.68
CA SER A 65 -1.86 8.45 21.31
C SER A 65 -2.36 7.32 20.39
N GLN A 66 -2.10 7.41 19.08
CA GLN A 66 -2.45 6.37 18.10
C GLN A 66 -1.31 5.37 17.88
N ILE A 67 -0.11 5.62 18.43
CA ILE A 67 1.07 4.76 18.33
C ILE A 67 1.48 4.32 19.74
N VAL A 68 0.93 3.18 20.15
CA VAL A 68 1.11 2.64 21.51
C VAL A 68 1.10 1.11 21.46
N ASN A 69 1.92 0.49 22.31
CA ASN A 69 2.00 -0.96 22.49
C ASN A 69 2.28 -1.69 21.17
N CYS A 70 3.26 -1.19 20.41
CA CYS A 70 3.69 -1.73 19.13
C CYS A 70 2.57 -1.80 18.09
N ARG A 71 1.63 -0.84 18.15
CA ARG A 71 0.46 -0.79 17.26
C ARG A 71 0.18 0.64 16.81
N VAL A 72 -0.16 0.78 15.54
CA VAL A 72 -0.64 2.04 14.94
C VAL A 72 -2.13 1.92 14.66
N THR A 73 -2.90 2.86 15.21
CA THR A 73 -4.36 2.90 15.06
C THR A 73 -4.79 4.00 14.09
N PHE A 74 -5.37 3.63 12.96
CA PHE A 74 -5.95 4.57 11.99
C PHE A 74 -7.44 4.77 12.29
N LEU A 75 -7.83 5.99 12.69
CA LEU A 75 -9.15 6.27 13.28
C LEU A 75 -10.26 6.57 12.26
N LYS A 76 -9.97 7.29 11.17
CA LYS A 76 -10.97 7.63 10.15
C LYS A 76 -10.34 7.56 8.77
N THR A 77 -10.93 6.71 7.94
CA THR A 77 -10.71 6.70 6.50
C THR A 77 -12.05 7.00 5.82
N LYS A 78 -12.02 7.41 4.55
CA LYS A 78 -13.20 7.74 3.74
C LYS A 78 -14.27 6.61 3.68
N ASN A 79 -13.93 5.38 4.12
CA ASN A 79 -14.79 4.19 4.14
C ASN A 79 -15.09 3.63 5.55
N GLY A 80 -14.82 4.38 6.63
CA GLY A 80 -15.57 4.22 7.89
C GLY A 80 -15.16 3.10 8.85
N LYS A 81 -14.01 2.42 8.72
CA LYS A 81 -13.56 1.45 9.74
C LYS A 81 -12.21 1.82 10.34
N LYS A 82 -12.21 1.93 11.68
CA LYS A 82 -11.00 1.98 12.49
C LYS A 82 -10.22 0.69 12.27
N ARG A 83 -8.92 0.78 12.01
CA ARG A 83 -8.05 -0.39 11.91
C ARG A 83 -6.77 -0.18 12.70
N THR A 84 -6.19 -1.28 13.15
CA THR A 84 -4.96 -1.26 13.95
C THR A 84 -3.96 -2.20 13.32
N VAL A 85 -2.77 -1.71 13.03
CA VAL A 85 -1.69 -2.46 12.38
C VAL A 85 -0.54 -2.59 13.36
N PRO A 86 -0.02 -3.81 13.62
CA PRO A 86 1.16 -3.99 14.45
C PRO A 86 2.40 -3.41 13.77
N ILE A 87 3.33 -2.89 14.56
CA ILE A 87 4.65 -2.40 14.15
C ILE A 87 5.72 -2.99 15.08
N SER A 88 6.99 -2.92 14.68
CA SER A 88 8.08 -3.36 15.57
C SER A 88 8.27 -2.38 16.74
N ALA A 89 8.77 -2.91 17.86
CA ALA A 89 9.13 -2.09 19.03
C ALA A 89 10.23 -1.07 18.70
N GLU A 90 11.16 -1.44 17.82
CA GLU A 90 12.20 -0.55 17.31
C GLU A 90 11.61 0.64 16.56
N LEU A 91 10.64 0.41 15.67
CA LEU A 91 9.99 1.48 14.92
C LEU A 91 9.18 2.40 15.85
N GLU A 92 8.44 1.84 16.81
CA GLU A 92 7.71 2.64 17.81
C GLU A 92 8.68 3.52 18.62
N LYS A 93 9.79 2.95 19.10
CA LYS A 93 10.81 3.66 19.85
C LYS A 93 11.40 4.80 19.03
N LEU A 94 11.83 4.51 17.79
CA LEU A 94 12.40 5.48 16.87
C LEU A 94 11.45 6.67 16.64
N ILE A 95 10.16 6.40 16.42
CA ILE A 95 9.15 7.44 16.25
C ILE A 95 9.03 8.28 17.52
N LYS A 96 8.90 7.66 18.70
CA LYS A 96 8.74 8.41 19.95
C LYS A 96 9.95 9.28 20.30
N GLU A 97 11.16 8.87 19.90
CA GLU A 97 12.40 9.61 20.18
C GLU A 97 12.65 10.75 19.18
N LYS A 98 12.31 10.56 17.91
CA LYS A 98 12.70 11.49 16.82
C LYS A 98 11.57 12.33 16.23
N ALA A 99 10.31 11.99 16.52
CA ALA A 99 9.15 12.69 15.99
C ALA A 99 9.06 14.13 16.51
N SER A 100 8.69 15.06 15.63
CA SER A 100 8.53 16.47 15.98
C SER A 100 7.14 16.80 16.55
N GLY A 101 7.08 17.67 17.57
CA GLY A 101 5.85 18.38 17.97
C GLY A 101 4.56 17.52 18.06
N LYS A 102 3.64 17.71 17.10
CA LYS A 102 2.36 16.95 16.97
C LYS A 102 2.53 15.59 16.28
N LEU A 103 3.69 14.94 16.46
CA LEU A 103 4.19 13.73 15.81
C LEU A 103 4.93 13.96 14.48
N PHE A 104 4.25 14.46 13.43
CA PHE A 104 4.91 14.66 12.14
C PHE A 104 4.64 16.06 11.56
N LYS A 105 5.68 16.71 11.07
CA LYS A 105 5.67 17.96 10.30
C LYS A 105 6.32 17.70 8.94
N VAL A 106 5.51 17.17 8.02
CA VAL A 106 5.95 16.75 6.67
C VAL A 106 5.32 17.59 5.57
N ASP A 107 6.04 17.73 4.46
CA ASP A 107 5.57 18.38 3.24
C ASP A 107 5.37 17.33 2.13
N TYR A 108 4.13 17.15 1.71
CA TYR A 108 3.77 16.16 0.69
C TYR A 108 4.40 16.43 -0.67
N GLU A 109 4.52 17.69 -1.08
CA GLU A 109 5.10 18.04 -2.39
C GLU A 109 6.60 17.80 -2.40
N LYS A 110 7.29 18.17 -1.31
CA LYS A 110 8.71 17.86 -1.13
C LYS A 110 8.94 16.35 -1.19
N PHE A 111 8.15 15.57 -0.43
CA PHE A 111 8.26 14.11 -0.43
C PHE A 111 8.03 13.52 -1.82
N CYS A 112 7.03 14.01 -2.56
CA CYS A 112 6.77 13.56 -3.93
C CYS A 112 7.90 13.85 -4.90
N LYS A 113 8.60 14.98 -4.75
CA LYS A 113 9.79 15.29 -5.56
C LYS A 113 10.89 14.26 -5.31
N ILE A 114 11.18 13.95 -4.05
CA ILE A 114 12.19 12.94 -3.69
C ILE A 114 11.79 11.57 -4.24
N LEU A 115 10.54 11.19 -4.05
CA LEU A 115 9.99 9.94 -4.55
C LEU A 115 10.14 9.80 -6.08
N ARG A 116 9.89 10.87 -6.85
CA ARG A 116 10.07 10.86 -8.31
C ARG A 116 11.54 10.85 -8.73
N MET A 117 12.47 11.31 -7.90
CA MET A 117 13.91 11.15 -8.16
C MET A 117 14.33 9.68 -8.01
N VAL A 118 13.74 8.97 -7.04
CA VAL A 118 14.00 7.55 -6.81
C VAL A 118 13.33 6.67 -7.87
N LYS A 119 12.09 7.01 -8.24
CA LYS A 119 11.28 6.28 -9.20
C LYS A 119 10.57 7.23 -10.18
N PRO A 120 11.21 7.57 -11.33
CA PRO A 120 10.72 8.57 -12.27
C PRO A 120 9.42 8.21 -13.00
N ASP A 121 9.11 6.92 -13.09
CA ASP A 121 7.95 6.35 -13.78
C ASP A 121 6.64 6.39 -12.96
N ILE A 122 6.64 6.99 -11.76
CA ILE A 122 5.43 7.07 -10.93
C ILE A 122 4.37 7.96 -11.59
N PRO A 123 3.16 7.43 -11.85
CA PRO A 123 2.04 8.23 -12.35
C PRO A 123 1.67 9.36 -11.37
N PRO A 124 1.31 10.56 -11.85
CA PRO A 124 1.05 11.73 -10.99
C PRO A 124 0.02 11.49 -9.87
N ASN A 125 -0.97 10.64 -10.11
CA ASN A 125 -2.04 10.29 -9.17
C ASN A 125 -1.68 9.15 -8.20
N GLN A 126 -0.60 8.40 -8.43
CA GLN A 126 -0.22 7.25 -7.61
C GLN A 126 0.80 7.57 -6.50
N ALA A 127 1.49 8.71 -6.58
CA ALA A 127 2.49 9.10 -5.57
C ALA A 127 1.94 9.11 -4.12
N THR A 128 0.68 9.50 -3.94
CA THR A 128 -0.01 9.48 -2.63
C THR A 128 -0.15 8.08 -2.01
N HIS A 129 -0.13 7.04 -2.84
CA HIS A 129 -0.40 5.65 -2.48
C HIS A 129 0.79 4.74 -2.70
N ILE A 130 1.92 5.25 -3.22
CA ILE A 130 3.07 4.41 -3.59
C ILE A 130 3.54 3.54 -2.41
N LEU A 131 3.67 4.11 -1.20
CA LEU A 131 4.15 3.38 -0.02
C LEU A 131 3.17 2.28 0.39
N ARG A 132 1.87 2.53 0.18
CA ARG A 132 0.82 1.56 0.43
C ARG A 132 0.86 0.41 -0.58
N HIS A 133 1.05 0.73 -1.86
CA HIS A 133 1.24 -0.29 -2.90
C HIS A 133 2.53 -1.08 -2.64
N THR A 134 3.63 -0.42 -2.28
CA THR A 134 4.89 -1.06 -1.86
C THR A 134 4.68 -2.04 -0.73
N PHE A 135 4.07 -1.62 0.38
CA PHE A 135 3.78 -2.54 1.49
C PHE A 135 2.94 -3.74 1.02
N ALA A 136 1.85 -3.49 0.29
CA ALA A 136 0.92 -4.52 -0.13
C ALA A 136 1.54 -5.52 -1.11
N SER A 137 2.30 -5.04 -2.09
CA SER A 137 3.00 -5.86 -3.07
C SER A 137 4.04 -6.76 -2.40
N HIS A 138 4.93 -6.18 -1.60
CA HIS A 138 5.95 -6.96 -0.87
C HIS A 138 5.33 -7.92 0.14
N PHE A 139 4.22 -7.54 0.79
CA PHE A 139 3.49 -8.44 1.69
C PHE A 139 3.00 -9.69 0.96
N MET A 140 2.42 -9.55 -0.23
CA MET A 140 1.96 -10.70 -1.03
C MET A 140 3.13 -11.51 -1.60
N MET A 141 4.17 -10.86 -2.13
CA MET A 141 5.39 -11.52 -2.62
C MET A 141 6.07 -12.38 -1.55
N ASN A 142 6.03 -11.92 -0.29
CA ASN A 142 6.58 -12.65 0.85
C ASN A 142 5.62 -13.74 1.38
N GLY A 143 4.53 -14.04 0.67
CA GLY A 143 3.61 -15.11 1.04
C GLY A 143 2.52 -14.73 2.03
N GLY A 144 2.26 -13.43 2.18
CA GLY A 144 1.23 -12.93 3.07
C GLY A 144 -0.18 -13.39 2.67
N ASN A 145 -1.04 -13.55 3.67
CA ASN A 145 -2.43 -13.93 3.44
C ASN A 145 -3.25 -12.73 2.93
N ILE A 146 -3.94 -12.89 1.79
CA ILE A 146 -4.71 -11.80 1.15
C ILE A 146 -5.85 -11.25 2.01
N ILE A 147 -6.45 -12.07 2.87
CA ILE A 147 -7.51 -11.66 3.81
C ILE A 147 -6.91 -10.80 4.92
N ALA A 148 -5.73 -11.18 5.42
CA ALA A 148 -5.00 -10.36 6.39
C ALA A 148 -4.61 -9.01 5.77
N LEU A 149 -4.13 -9.01 4.51
CA LEU A 149 -3.81 -7.78 3.79
C LEU A 149 -5.04 -6.87 3.65
N GLN A 150 -6.21 -7.42 3.31
CA GLN A 150 -7.46 -6.65 3.23
C GLN A 150 -7.75 -5.91 4.56
N GLN A 151 -7.60 -6.60 5.69
CA GLN A 151 -7.82 -6.04 7.03
C GLN A 151 -6.78 -4.97 7.38
N ILE A 152 -5.50 -5.23 7.10
CA ILE A 152 -4.39 -4.29 7.33
C ILE A 152 -4.58 -3.01 6.52
N LEU A 153 -4.96 -3.13 5.25
CA LEU A 153 -5.23 -2.00 4.36
C LEU A 153 -6.56 -1.31 4.67
N GLY A 154 -7.48 -1.98 5.37
CA GLY A 154 -8.82 -1.48 5.66
C GLY A 154 -9.70 -1.39 4.41
N HIS A 155 -9.57 -2.35 3.49
CA HIS A 155 -10.42 -2.44 2.31
C HIS A 155 -11.81 -2.93 2.66
N ALA A 156 -12.84 -2.27 2.09
CA ALA A 156 -14.23 -2.58 2.36
C ALA A 156 -14.66 -3.90 1.72
N SER A 157 -14.03 -4.26 0.59
CA SER A 157 -14.27 -5.52 -0.10
C SER A 157 -12.94 -6.16 -0.51
N ILE A 158 -12.95 -7.49 -0.64
CA ILE A 158 -11.77 -8.25 -1.05
C ILE A 158 -11.32 -7.90 -2.48
N GLN A 159 -12.25 -7.53 -3.37
CA GLN A 159 -11.97 -7.14 -4.75
C GLN A 159 -10.97 -5.98 -4.84
N GLN A 160 -11.00 -5.05 -3.87
CA GLN A 160 -10.02 -3.96 -3.79
C GLN A 160 -8.59 -4.44 -3.48
N THR A 161 -8.46 -5.61 -2.87
CA THR A 161 -7.17 -6.23 -2.50
C THR A 161 -6.71 -7.23 -3.55
N MET A 162 -7.63 -7.81 -4.33
CA MET A 162 -7.32 -8.80 -5.37
C MET A 162 -6.33 -8.29 -6.43
N VAL A 163 -6.21 -6.98 -6.58
CA VAL A 163 -5.18 -6.35 -7.43
C VAL A 163 -3.75 -6.79 -7.07
N TYR A 164 -3.47 -7.23 -5.83
CA TYR A 164 -2.16 -7.75 -5.42
C TYR A 164 -2.04 -9.28 -5.48
N ALA A 165 -3.12 -10.00 -5.76
CA ALA A 165 -3.15 -11.47 -5.63
C ALA A 165 -2.17 -12.17 -6.57
N HIS A 166 -1.95 -11.61 -7.77
CA HIS A 166 -1.02 -12.13 -8.76
C HIS A 166 0.45 -12.10 -8.32
N LEU A 167 0.77 -11.36 -7.25
CA LEU A 167 2.12 -11.29 -6.66
C LEU A 167 2.37 -12.38 -5.63
N SER A 168 1.33 -13.13 -5.22
CA SER A 168 1.51 -14.26 -4.32
C SER A 168 2.37 -15.33 -4.99
N PRO A 169 3.33 -15.93 -4.28
CA PRO A 169 4.02 -17.12 -4.78
C PRO A 169 3.01 -18.26 -5.02
N ASP A 170 3.36 -19.17 -5.92
CA ASP A 170 2.53 -20.32 -6.24
C ASP A 170 2.54 -21.32 -5.08
N TYR A 171 1.35 -21.68 -4.62
CA TYR A 171 1.11 -22.58 -3.50
C TYR A 171 0.33 -23.82 -3.88
N LEU A 172 0.18 -24.14 -5.17
CA LEU A 172 -0.59 -25.32 -5.59
C LEU A 172 -0.09 -26.62 -4.93
N GLN A 173 1.22 -26.73 -4.68
CA GLN A 173 1.80 -27.87 -3.95
C GLN A 173 1.39 -27.93 -2.46
N ASN A 174 1.06 -26.79 -1.85
CA ASN A 174 0.55 -26.77 -0.48
C ASN A 174 -0.80 -27.47 -0.36
N ALA A 175 -1.56 -27.65 -1.45
CA ALA A 175 -2.80 -28.43 -1.41
C ALA A 175 -2.56 -29.88 -0.98
N VAL A 176 -1.38 -30.44 -1.27
CA VAL A 176 -1.00 -31.77 -0.79
C VAL A 176 -0.63 -31.72 0.69
N ALA A 177 0.19 -30.75 1.10
CA ALA A 177 0.69 -30.66 2.47
C ALA A 177 -0.36 -30.19 3.50
N LEU A 178 -1.32 -29.36 3.09
CA LEU A 178 -2.31 -28.72 3.98
C LEU A 178 -3.71 -29.35 3.89
N ASN A 179 -3.89 -30.41 3.11
CA ASN A 179 -5.15 -31.15 3.14
C ASN A 179 -5.30 -31.92 4.47
N PRO A 180 -6.50 -32.41 4.81
CA PRO A 180 -6.75 -33.11 6.08
C PRO A 180 -5.92 -34.37 6.31
N LEU A 181 -5.28 -34.93 5.28
CA LEU A 181 -4.43 -36.12 5.35
C LEU A 181 -2.92 -35.77 5.35
N ALA A 182 -2.57 -34.48 5.32
CA ALA A 182 -1.19 -33.98 5.29
C ALA A 182 -0.29 -34.65 4.22
N GLY A 183 -0.87 -35.01 3.08
CA GLY A 183 -0.17 -35.69 1.97
C GLY A 183 -0.08 -37.21 2.10
N GLY A 184 -0.67 -37.79 3.15
CA GLY A 184 -0.83 -39.22 3.33
C GLY A 184 -2.19 -39.75 2.84
N VAL A 185 -2.47 -41.00 3.19
CA VAL A 185 -3.73 -41.71 2.89
C VAL A 185 -4.55 -42.05 4.15
N SER A 186 -4.11 -41.57 5.31
CA SER A 186 -4.76 -41.77 6.62
C SER A 186 -4.60 -40.51 7.49
N VAL A 187 -5.54 -40.30 8.41
CA VAL A 187 -5.56 -39.19 9.38
C VAL A 187 -4.67 -39.51 10.58
#